data_AF-A0A946AHA9-F1
#
_entry.id   AF-A0A946AHA9-F1
#
_cell.length_a   1.000
_cell.length_b   1.000
_cell.length_c   1.000
_cell.angle_alpha   90.00
_cell.angle_beta   90.00
_cell.angle_gamma   90.00
#
_symmetry.space_group_name_H-M   'P 1'
#
loop_
_entity.id
_entity.type
_entity.pdbx_description
1 polymer ?
#
loop_
_entity_poly.entity_id
_entity_poly.type
_entity_poly.pdbx_seq_one_letter_code
_entity_poly.pdbx_strand_id
1 'polypeptide(L)'
;GGSAVRKGIGAQFEGDAVIQRVQSTYIRAPDLIGLQQVERAWATFSLNPRRSGNCYAIDGVERWVVHNYMRPDEPDFDSVDRDWAIREILGVGPDFQYEVIQPMDWFGRRLVAVGTNEEAVHLSGINVNHLKLAVFMLAGALAALGGLFHVGYLQSADPNAGIGLELAAIAAVVVGGTSLSGGKGSVVNTFLGVLIIAVLQTGLAQIGASEPTKRVITGLVIIGAVILDVYRNRRYGLGGYFKKVFGWPAIHDGSN
;
A
#
# COMPACT_ATOMS: atom_id res chain seq x y z
N GLY A 1 -16.64 5.27 -14.46
CA GLY A 1 -16.02 4.03 -15.00
C GLY A 1 -15.31 4.28 -16.32
N GLY A 2 -14.06 3.82 -16.46
CA GLY A 2 -13.17 4.13 -17.60
C GLY A 2 -12.96 3.01 -18.62
N SER A 3 -13.81 1.97 -18.65
CA SER A 3 -13.62 0.79 -19.52
C SER A 3 -13.51 1.17 -21.00
N ALA A 4 -12.39 0.82 -21.61
CA ALA A 4 -12.15 0.99 -23.05
C ALA A 4 -13.02 0.04 -23.89
N VAL A 5 -13.26 -1.18 -23.41
CA VAL A 5 -14.13 -2.17 -24.07
C VAL A 5 -15.56 -1.66 -24.16
N ARG A 6 -16.10 -1.11 -23.06
CA ARG A 6 -17.44 -0.51 -23.04
C ARG A 6 -17.58 0.61 -24.07
N LYS A 7 -16.58 1.50 -24.13
CA LYS A 7 -16.53 2.57 -25.12
C LYS A 7 -16.44 2.03 -26.55
N GLY A 8 -15.66 0.97 -26.77
CA GLY A 8 -15.48 0.33 -28.08
C GLY A 8 -16.75 -0.34 -28.62
N ILE A 9 -17.59 -0.90 -27.74
CA ILE A 9 -18.89 -1.49 -28.15
C ILE A 9 -20.04 -0.47 -28.19
N GLY A 10 -19.75 0.82 -27.98
CA GLY A 10 -20.77 1.89 -27.99
C GLY A 10 -21.72 1.90 -26.78
N ALA A 11 -21.47 1.09 -25.75
CA ALA A 11 -22.36 1.00 -24.60
C ALA A 11 -22.25 2.26 -23.71
N GLN A 12 -23.40 2.86 -23.43
CA GLN A 12 -23.53 4.00 -22.53
C GLN A 12 -24.02 3.56 -21.15
N PHE A 13 -23.64 4.32 -20.13
CA PHE A 13 -24.21 4.15 -18.80
C PHE A 13 -25.43 5.05 -18.68
N GLU A 14 -26.52 4.50 -18.15
CA GLU A 14 -27.70 5.25 -17.74
C GLU A 14 -27.82 5.21 -16.21
N GLY A 15 -28.39 6.28 -15.64
CA GLY A 15 -28.55 6.46 -14.18
C GLY A 15 -27.60 7.51 -13.59
N ASP A 16 -27.51 7.52 -12.26
CA ASP A 16 -26.77 8.53 -11.51
C ASP A 16 -25.26 8.31 -11.62
N ALA A 17 -24.57 9.25 -12.29
CA ALA A 17 -23.13 9.15 -12.57
C ALA A 17 -22.27 9.12 -11.30
N VAL A 18 -22.73 9.75 -10.22
CA VAL A 18 -22.07 9.80 -8.92
C VAL A 18 -23.11 9.54 -7.83
N ILE A 19 -23.14 8.32 -7.33
CA ILE A 19 -24.03 7.94 -6.22
C ILE A 19 -23.46 8.41 -4.88
N GLN A 20 -22.13 8.30 -4.70
CA GLN A 20 -21.48 8.68 -3.47
C GLN A 20 -20.00 9.01 -3.68
N ARG A 21 -19.50 10.03 -2.95
CA ARG A 21 -18.07 10.33 -2.86
C ARG A 21 -17.54 9.84 -1.51
N VAL A 22 -16.43 9.11 -1.52
CA VAL A 22 -15.88 8.49 -0.32
C VAL A 22 -14.41 8.87 -0.14
N GLN A 23 -14.11 9.50 0.99
CA GLN A 23 -12.74 9.77 1.43
C GLN A 23 -12.27 8.56 2.26
N SER A 24 -11.31 7.79 1.76
CA SER A 24 -10.84 6.56 2.42
C SER A 24 -9.50 6.80 3.14
N THR A 25 -9.33 6.25 4.33
CA THR A 25 -8.09 6.37 5.12
C THR A 25 -7.70 5.02 5.69
N TYR A 26 -6.43 4.65 5.54
CA TYR A 26 -5.86 3.46 6.14
C TYR A 26 -5.15 3.81 7.44
N ILE A 27 -5.55 3.16 8.52
CA ILE A 27 -5.07 3.46 9.87
C ILE A 27 -4.58 2.20 10.58
N ARG A 28 -3.67 2.41 11.53
CA ARG A 28 -3.30 1.43 12.55
C ARG A 28 -3.86 1.89 13.90
N ALA A 29 -4.75 1.09 14.46
CA ALA A 29 -5.42 1.34 15.73
C ALA A 29 -5.51 0.01 16.51
N PRO A 30 -4.47 -0.37 17.26
CA PRO A 30 -4.43 -1.67 17.96
C PRO A 30 -5.50 -1.77 19.07
N ASP A 31 -5.81 -0.66 19.73
CA ASP A 31 -6.76 -0.62 20.83
C ASP A 31 -8.22 -0.60 20.36
N LEU A 32 -8.47 -0.37 19.07
CA LEU A 32 -9.83 -0.25 18.52
C LEU A 32 -10.63 -1.54 18.69
N ILE A 33 -9.99 -2.70 18.56
CA ILE A 33 -10.69 -3.99 18.63
C ILE A 33 -11.22 -4.30 20.04
N GLY A 34 -10.58 -3.75 21.08
CA GLY A 34 -11.03 -3.90 22.46
C GLY A 34 -12.22 -3.01 22.81
N LEU A 35 -12.48 -1.97 22.02
CA LEU A 35 -13.58 -1.03 22.22
C LEU A 35 -14.85 -1.41 21.46
N GLN A 36 -14.80 -2.41 20.57
CA GLN A 36 -15.97 -2.87 19.84
C GLN A 36 -16.97 -3.53 20.78
N GLN A 37 -18.20 -3.00 20.81
CA GLN A 37 -19.29 -3.52 21.64
C GLN A 37 -20.03 -4.70 21.01
N VAL A 38 -19.78 -4.95 19.72
CA VAL A 38 -20.41 -6.01 18.93
C VAL A 38 -19.41 -7.13 18.66
N GLU A 39 -19.92 -8.29 18.23
CA GLU A 39 -19.08 -9.37 17.75
C GLU A 39 -18.15 -8.89 16.63
N ARG A 40 -16.96 -9.49 16.56
CA ARG A 40 -15.92 -9.10 15.61
C ARG A 40 -16.44 -9.26 14.19
N ALA A 41 -16.63 -8.12 13.52
CA ALA A 41 -17.09 -8.05 12.14
C ALA A 41 -15.95 -7.60 11.22
N TRP A 42 -15.95 -8.13 9.99
CA TRP A 42 -15.06 -7.66 8.94
C TRP A 42 -15.36 -6.21 8.51
N ALA A 43 -16.64 -5.82 8.54
CA ALA A 43 -17.09 -4.47 8.20
C ALA A 43 -18.06 -3.96 9.27
N THR A 44 -17.87 -2.73 9.70
CA THR A 44 -18.77 -2.02 10.62
C THR A 44 -19.27 -0.75 9.94
N PHE A 45 -20.58 -0.53 9.97
CA PHE A 45 -21.20 0.66 9.39
C PHE A 45 -21.60 1.60 10.51
N SER A 46 -21.12 2.84 10.45
CA SER A 46 -21.46 3.90 11.40
C SER A 46 -22.45 4.85 10.74
N LEU A 47 -23.66 4.87 11.28
CA LEU A 47 -24.73 5.77 10.87
C LEU A 47 -24.90 6.81 11.97
N ASN A 48 -24.00 7.80 11.96
CA ASN A 48 -23.99 8.89 12.93
C ASN A 48 -24.48 10.18 12.25
N PRO A 49 -25.46 10.91 12.82
CA PRO A 49 -25.98 12.17 12.26
C PRO A 49 -24.90 13.22 11.99
N ARG A 50 -23.82 13.22 12.77
CA ARG A 50 -22.67 14.11 12.60
C ARG A 50 -21.81 13.66 11.43
N ARG A 51 -21.49 12.36 11.35
CA ARG A 51 -20.74 11.79 10.23
C ARG A 51 -21.03 10.30 10.04
N SER A 52 -21.31 9.91 8.79
CA SER A 52 -21.53 8.51 8.45
C SER A 52 -20.36 7.95 7.65
N GLY A 53 -20.15 6.65 7.78
CA GLY A 53 -19.07 5.96 7.11
C GLY A 53 -19.01 4.50 7.48
N ASN A 54 -17.96 3.84 7.06
CA ASN A 54 -17.73 2.45 7.39
C ASN A 54 -16.26 2.15 7.68
N CYS A 55 -16.05 1.20 8.57
CA CYS A 55 -14.74 0.74 8.98
C CYS A 55 -14.58 -0.74 8.60
N TYR A 56 -13.45 -1.08 7.98
CA TYR A 56 -13.12 -2.44 7.58
C TYR A 56 -11.88 -2.94 8.32
N ALA A 57 -11.95 -4.13 8.90
CA ALA A 57 -10.81 -4.81 9.47
C ALA A 57 -9.96 -5.42 8.33
N ILE A 58 -8.67 -5.08 8.28
CA ILE A 58 -7.74 -5.61 7.27
C ILE A 58 -7.04 -6.88 7.75
N ASP A 59 -6.53 -6.86 8.98
CA ASP A 59 -5.89 -8.03 9.61
C ASP A 59 -6.70 -8.62 10.77
N GLY A 60 -7.80 -7.96 11.16
CA GLY A 60 -8.62 -8.37 12.29
C GLY A 60 -7.94 -8.18 13.65
N VAL A 61 -6.88 -7.36 13.72
CA VAL A 61 -6.10 -7.09 14.93
C VAL A 61 -5.91 -5.61 15.14
N GLU A 62 -5.17 -4.93 14.26
CA GLU A 62 -4.74 -3.54 14.47
C GLU A 62 -4.89 -2.65 13.23
N ARG A 63 -5.17 -3.19 12.05
CA ARG A 63 -5.20 -2.43 10.79
C ARG A 63 -6.62 -2.28 10.26
N TRP A 64 -6.97 -1.05 9.93
CA TRP A 64 -8.34 -0.69 9.57
C TRP A 64 -8.38 0.26 8.38
N VAL A 65 -9.41 0.13 7.55
CA VAL A 65 -9.75 1.13 6.54
C VAL A 65 -11.02 1.83 6.94
N VAL A 66 -10.96 3.15 7.13
CA VAL A 66 -12.11 3.99 7.44
C VAL A 66 -12.51 4.74 6.18
N HIS A 67 -13.74 4.52 5.75
CA HIS A 67 -14.39 5.19 4.64
C HIS A 67 -15.32 6.25 5.20
N ASN A 68 -15.02 7.49 4.85
CA ASN A 68 -15.80 8.66 5.18
C ASN A 68 -16.70 9.04 3.99
N TYR A 69 -18.01 9.10 4.22
CA TYR A 69 -18.99 9.47 3.19
C TYR A 69 -19.14 10.98 3.09
N MET A 70 -18.72 11.53 1.96
CA MET A 70 -18.80 12.96 1.69
C MET A 70 -20.25 13.38 1.46
N ARG A 71 -20.62 14.55 1.96
CA ARG A 71 -21.93 15.13 1.70
C ARG A 71 -21.97 15.84 0.34
N PRO A 72 -23.14 16.05 -0.25
CA PRO A 72 -23.27 16.73 -1.54
C PRO A 72 -22.71 18.16 -1.55
N ASP A 73 -22.80 18.87 -0.42
CA ASP A 73 -22.34 20.24 -0.22
C ASP A 73 -20.82 20.38 0.02
N GLU A 74 -20.11 19.26 0.21
CA GLU A 74 -18.66 19.25 0.43
C GLU A 74 -17.93 19.14 -0.92
N PRO A 75 -17.24 20.19 -1.42
CA PRO A 75 -16.78 20.23 -2.81
C PRO A 75 -15.63 19.27 -3.10
N ASP A 76 -14.72 19.05 -2.15
CA ASP A 76 -13.52 18.23 -2.31
C ASP A 76 -13.17 17.46 -1.03
N PHE A 77 -12.19 16.56 -1.11
CA PHE A 77 -11.78 15.74 0.03
C PHE A 77 -11.00 16.49 1.11
N ASP A 78 -10.51 17.70 0.85
CA ASP A 78 -9.74 18.49 1.81
C ASP A 78 -10.63 19.48 2.59
N SER A 79 -11.86 19.69 2.13
CA SER A 79 -12.90 20.47 2.80
C SER A 79 -13.39 19.86 4.12
N VAL A 80 -13.02 18.61 4.40
CA VAL A 80 -13.41 17.90 5.63
C VAL A 80 -12.17 17.47 6.40
N ASP A 81 -12.12 17.88 7.67
CA ASP A 81 -11.10 17.40 8.61
C ASP A 81 -11.19 15.87 8.75
N ARG A 82 -10.10 15.21 8.33
CA ARG A 82 -9.98 13.76 8.29
C ARG A 82 -9.92 13.14 9.68
N ASP A 83 -9.23 13.76 10.62
CA ASP A 83 -9.11 13.25 11.98
C ASP A 83 -10.46 13.32 12.69
N TRP A 84 -11.12 14.48 12.60
CA TRP A 84 -12.47 14.66 13.12
C TRP A 84 -13.44 13.62 12.54
N ALA A 85 -13.45 13.44 11.21
CA ALA A 85 -14.35 12.50 10.56
C ALA A 85 -14.09 11.04 10.98
N ILE A 86 -12.82 10.63 11.09
CA ILE A 86 -12.46 9.28 11.53
C ILE A 86 -12.94 9.05 12.97
N ARG A 87 -12.71 10.01 13.88
CA ARG A 87 -13.13 9.89 15.28
C ARG A 87 -14.65 9.77 15.41
N GLU A 88 -15.39 10.57 14.64
CA GLU A 88 -16.85 10.52 14.60
C GLU A 88 -17.40 9.19 14.06
N ILE A 89 -16.75 8.62 13.04
CA ILE A 89 -17.14 7.33 12.45
C ILE A 89 -16.83 6.18 13.43
N LEU A 90 -15.67 6.22 14.06
CA LEU A 90 -15.25 5.19 15.02
C LEU A 90 -15.94 5.33 16.40
N GLY A 91 -16.53 6.49 16.69
CA GLY A 91 -17.14 6.79 17.98
C GLY A 91 -16.13 6.95 19.11
N VAL A 92 -14.90 7.37 18.79
CA VAL A 92 -13.80 7.50 19.76
C VAL A 92 -13.53 8.95 20.14
N GLY A 93 -13.07 9.15 21.38
CA GLY A 93 -12.73 10.49 21.90
C GLY A 93 -11.42 11.06 21.34
N PRO A 94 -11.09 12.32 21.70
CA PRO A 94 -9.85 12.98 21.28
C PRO A 94 -8.59 12.28 21.81
N ASP A 95 -8.67 11.59 22.95
CA ASP A 95 -7.54 10.91 23.58
C ASP A 95 -7.16 9.59 22.88
N PHE A 96 -8.06 9.06 22.04
CA PHE A 96 -7.83 7.79 21.35
C PHE A 96 -6.69 7.91 20.34
N GLN A 97 -5.71 7.01 20.47
CA GLN A 97 -4.51 7.01 19.64
C GLN A 97 -4.68 6.07 18.46
N TYR A 98 -4.40 6.59 17.27
CA TYR A 98 -4.27 5.80 16.06
C TYR A 98 -3.24 6.46 15.14
N GLU A 99 -2.63 5.66 14.29
CA GLU A 99 -1.65 6.12 13.30
C GLU A 99 -2.30 6.10 11.92
N VAL A 100 -2.25 7.22 11.20
CA VAL A 100 -2.63 7.25 9.79
C VAL A 100 -1.48 6.66 8.97
N ILE A 101 -1.69 5.48 8.41
CA ILE A 101 -0.71 4.85 7.52
C ILE A 101 -0.70 5.56 6.16
N GLN A 102 -1.89 5.77 5.57
CA GLN A 102 -2.01 6.54 4.33
C GLN A 102 -3.44 7.11 4.13
N PRO A 103 -3.57 8.37 3.68
CA PRO A 103 -4.77 8.80 2.97
C PRO A 103 -4.86 8.03 1.65
N MET A 104 -5.98 7.36 1.39
CA MET A 104 -6.09 6.44 0.26
C MET A 104 -6.63 7.17 -0.98
N ASP A 105 -5.73 7.54 -1.89
CA ASP A 105 -6.11 7.99 -3.23
C ASP A 105 -6.62 6.83 -4.10
N TRP A 106 -7.55 7.13 -5.00
CA TRP A 106 -8.13 6.15 -5.93
C TRP A 106 -7.08 5.45 -6.80
N PHE A 107 -5.99 6.16 -7.12
CA PHE A 107 -4.88 5.62 -7.90
C PHE A 107 -4.03 4.66 -7.05
N GLY A 108 -3.62 5.09 -5.86
CA GLY A 108 -2.85 4.27 -4.92
C GLY A 108 -3.58 2.99 -4.51
N ARG A 109 -4.90 3.06 -4.25
CA ARG A 109 -5.74 1.89 -3.91
C ARG A 109 -5.73 0.84 -5.01
N ARG A 110 -5.88 1.27 -6.27
CA ARG A 110 -5.88 0.36 -7.41
C ARG A 110 -4.49 -0.26 -7.60
N LEU A 111 -3.42 0.49 -7.36
CA LEU A 111 -2.04 -0.02 -7.40
C LEU A 111 -1.78 -1.10 -6.35
N VAL A 112 -2.16 -0.84 -5.08
CA VAL A 112 -2.06 -1.84 -4.00
C VAL A 112 -2.92 -3.06 -4.32
N ALA A 113 -4.15 -2.85 -4.80
CA ALA A 113 -5.07 -3.93 -5.16
C ALA A 113 -4.51 -4.79 -6.30
N VAL A 114 -3.96 -4.18 -7.37
CA VAL A 114 -3.28 -4.91 -8.46
C VAL A 114 -2.13 -5.73 -7.91
N GLY A 115 -1.36 -5.18 -6.97
CA GLY A 115 -0.27 -5.91 -6.30
C GLY A 115 -0.73 -7.08 -5.41
N THR A 116 -1.97 -7.06 -4.90
CA THR A 116 -2.51 -8.18 -4.11
C THR A 116 -3.17 -9.26 -4.96
N ASN A 117 -3.99 -8.88 -5.94
CA ASN A 117 -4.70 -9.80 -6.83
C ASN A 117 -5.08 -9.05 -8.12
N GLU A 118 -4.22 -9.16 -9.12
CA GLU A 118 -4.42 -8.54 -10.42
C GLU A 118 -5.67 -9.04 -11.15
N GLU A 119 -5.94 -10.34 -11.06
CA GLU A 119 -7.09 -10.97 -11.73
C GLU A 119 -8.41 -10.44 -11.18
N ALA A 120 -8.55 -10.35 -9.85
CA ALA A 120 -9.74 -9.78 -9.22
C ALA A 120 -9.96 -8.31 -9.60
N VAL A 121 -8.90 -7.52 -9.73
CA VAL A 121 -8.97 -6.12 -10.17
C VAL A 121 -9.40 -6.02 -11.64
N HIS A 122 -8.87 -6.89 -12.49
CA HIS A 122 -9.25 -6.96 -13.90
C HIS A 122 -10.74 -7.33 -14.07
N LEU A 123 -11.20 -8.37 -13.34
CA LEU A 123 -12.60 -8.79 -13.32
C LEU A 123 -13.54 -7.71 -12.76
N SER A 124 -13.04 -6.83 -11.89
CA SER A 124 -13.77 -5.67 -11.37
C SER A 124 -13.86 -4.49 -12.37
N GLY A 125 -13.43 -4.68 -13.61
CA GLY A 125 -13.53 -3.68 -14.69
C GLY A 125 -12.49 -2.56 -14.62
N ILE A 126 -11.43 -2.73 -13.83
CA ILE A 126 -10.30 -1.79 -13.78
C ILE A 126 -9.26 -2.22 -14.82
N ASN A 127 -8.83 -1.28 -15.66
CA ASN A 127 -7.80 -1.56 -16.65
C ASN A 127 -6.41 -1.55 -16.01
N VAL A 128 -5.93 -2.73 -15.63
CA VAL A 128 -4.62 -2.93 -14.97
C VAL A 128 -3.45 -2.47 -15.85
N ASN A 129 -3.55 -2.66 -17.17
CA ASN A 129 -2.47 -2.30 -18.10
C ASN A 129 -2.20 -0.79 -18.09
N HIS A 130 -3.25 0.04 -18.07
CA HIS A 130 -3.08 1.49 -17.97
C HIS A 130 -2.41 1.92 -16.66
N LEU A 131 -2.74 1.23 -15.56
CA LEU A 131 -2.10 1.51 -14.27
C LEU A 131 -0.61 1.15 -14.28
N LYS A 132 -0.26 -0.03 -14.80
CA LYS A 132 1.13 -0.45 -14.94
C LYS A 132 1.90 0.50 -15.85
N LEU A 133 1.33 0.88 -16.99
CA LEU A 133 1.93 1.85 -17.91
C LEU A 133 2.19 3.20 -17.22
N ALA A 134 1.21 3.73 -16.48
CA ALA A 134 1.38 4.98 -15.74
C ALA A 134 2.55 4.92 -14.74
N VAL A 135 2.69 3.79 -14.05
CA VAL A 135 3.76 3.58 -13.06
C VAL A 135 5.12 3.45 -13.71
N PHE A 136 5.23 2.70 -14.82
CA PHE A 136 6.48 2.60 -15.57
C PHE A 136 6.88 3.93 -16.22
N MET A 137 5.92 4.73 -16.72
CA MET A 137 6.20 6.08 -17.22
C MET A 137 6.71 6.99 -16.11
N LEU A 138 6.09 6.96 -14.92
CA LEU A 138 6.53 7.74 -13.78
C LEU A 138 7.93 7.31 -13.32
N ALA A 139 8.20 6.01 -13.23
CA ALA A 139 9.51 5.47 -12.88
C ALA A 139 10.58 5.90 -13.90
N GLY A 140 10.27 5.85 -15.20
CA GLY A 140 11.16 6.33 -16.26
C GLY A 140 11.43 7.84 -16.17
N ALA A 141 10.40 8.65 -15.90
CA ALA A 141 10.56 10.09 -15.70
C ALA A 141 11.44 10.43 -14.50
N LEU A 142 11.25 9.73 -13.37
CA LEU A 142 12.08 9.89 -12.17
C LEU A 142 13.52 9.41 -12.38
N ALA A 143 13.71 8.31 -13.11
CA ALA A 143 15.04 7.81 -13.48
C ALA A 143 15.77 8.81 -14.40
N ALA A 144 15.07 9.41 -15.36
CA ALA A 144 15.63 10.46 -16.22
C ALA A 144 16.03 11.70 -15.41
N LEU A 145 15.19 12.13 -14.47
CA LEU A 145 15.51 13.24 -13.56
C LEU A 145 16.74 12.93 -12.68
N GLY A 146 16.80 11.71 -12.11
CA GLY A 146 17.96 11.24 -11.36
C GLY A 146 19.23 11.17 -12.19
N GLY A 147 19.13 10.72 -13.45
CA GLY A 147 20.23 10.72 -14.41
C GLY A 147 20.73 12.13 -14.71
N LEU A 148 19.83 13.11 -14.86
CA LEU A 148 20.21 14.51 -15.07
C LEU A 148 21.03 15.06 -13.88
N PHE A 149 20.61 14.75 -12.66
CA PHE A 149 21.38 15.10 -11.46
C PHE A 149 22.72 14.37 -11.39
N HIS A 150 22.78 13.10 -11.80
CA HIS A 150 24.01 12.31 -11.79
C HIS A 150 25.05 12.84 -12.78
N VAL A 151 24.63 13.17 -14.01
CA VAL A 151 25.50 13.80 -15.02
C VAL A 151 25.96 15.19 -14.54
N GLY A 152 25.05 15.96 -13.94
CA GLY A 152 25.40 17.26 -13.34
C GLY A 152 26.39 17.13 -12.17
N TYR A 153 26.36 16.03 -11.42
CA TYR A 153 27.32 15.78 -10.34
C TYR A 153 28.71 15.38 -10.87
N LEU A 154 28.75 14.45 -11.84
CA LEU A 154 30.01 13.95 -12.40
C LEU A 154 30.65 14.90 -13.42
N GLN A 155 29.91 15.89 -13.93
CA GLN A 155 30.32 16.79 -15.02
C GLN A 155 30.78 16.02 -16.29
N SER A 156 30.36 14.76 -16.41
CA SER A 156 30.75 13.83 -17.47
C SER A 156 29.60 12.85 -17.72
N ALA A 157 29.47 12.41 -18.97
CA ALA A 157 28.47 11.44 -19.38
C ALA A 157 29.18 10.14 -19.78
N ASP A 158 29.13 9.15 -18.91
CA ASP A 158 29.56 7.78 -19.21
C ASP A 158 28.31 6.90 -19.38
N PRO A 159 28.09 6.27 -20.55
CA PRO A 159 26.96 5.37 -20.77
C PRO A 159 26.94 4.17 -19.81
N ASN A 160 28.08 3.82 -19.21
CA ASN A 160 28.21 2.71 -18.26
C ASN A 160 28.01 3.12 -16.80
N ALA A 161 27.93 4.42 -16.48
CA ALA A 161 27.77 4.91 -15.11
C ALA A 161 26.48 4.44 -14.44
N GLY A 162 25.46 4.09 -15.23
CA GLY A 162 24.20 3.55 -14.74
C GLY A 162 24.24 2.09 -14.30
N ILE A 163 25.26 1.31 -14.71
CA ILE A 163 25.22 -0.15 -14.57
C ILE A 163 25.36 -0.57 -13.10
N GLY A 164 24.34 -1.22 -12.58
CA GLY A 164 24.25 -1.69 -11.19
C GLY A 164 23.40 -0.79 -10.29
N LEU A 165 23.05 0.43 -10.75
CA LEU A 165 22.11 1.29 -10.03
C LEU A 165 20.71 0.69 -10.03
N GLU A 166 20.31 -0.04 -11.08
CA GLU A 166 19.06 -0.78 -11.13
C GLU A 166 19.00 -1.85 -10.03
N LEU A 167 20.09 -2.60 -9.84
CA LEU A 167 20.17 -3.63 -8.82
C LEU A 167 20.17 -3.01 -7.41
N ALA A 168 20.90 -1.92 -7.23
CA ALA A 168 20.92 -1.17 -5.98
C ALA A 168 19.55 -0.57 -5.63
N ALA A 169 18.82 -0.05 -6.62
CA ALA A 169 17.47 0.47 -6.44
C ALA A 169 16.51 -0.64 -5.99
N ILE A 170 16.57 -1.82 -6.61
CA ILE A 170 15.78 -3.00 -6.19
C ILE A 170 16.18 -3.42 -4.77
N ALA A 171 17.47 -3.50 -4.46
CA ALA A 171 17.94 -3.84 -3.11
C ALA A 171 17.39 -2.86 -2.06
N ALA A 172 17.42 -1.57 -2.35
CA ALA A 172 16.95 -0.53 -1.44
C ALA A 172 15.46 -0.65 -1.11
N VAL A 173 14.59 -0.83 -2.11
CA VAL A 173 13.14 -0.95 -1.87
C VAL A 173 12.78 -2.23 -1.11
N VAL A 174 13.48 -3.34 -1.37
CA VAL A 174 13.23 -4.63 -0.70
C VAL A 174 13.78 -4.62 0.74
N VAL A 175 14.96 -4.04 0.97
CA VAL A 175 15.50 -3.81 2.33
C VAL A 175 14.58 -2.87 3.12
N GLY A 176 14.01 -1.86 2.45
CA GLY A 176 12.93 -1.03 2.99
C GLY A 176 11.62 -1.78 3.23
N GLY A 177 11.55 -3.08 2.96
CA GLY A 177 10.41 -3.93 3.31
C GLY A 177 9.26 -3.90 2.31
N THR A 178 9.46 -3.36 1.11
CA THR A 178 8.50 -3.50 0.00
C THR A 178 8.46 -4.96 -0.45
N SER A 179 7.25 -5.52 -0.52
CA SER A 179 7.02 -6.92 -0.86
C SER A 179 7.26 -7.15 -2.35
N LEU A 180 8.10 -8.13 -2.69
CA LEU A 180 8.31 -8.56 -4.08
C LEU A 180 7.09 -9.29 -4.64
N SER A 181 6.28 -9.90 -3.77
CA SER A 181 5.01 -10.51 -4.14
C SER A 181 3.87 -9.49 -4.32
N GLY A 182 4.15 -8.20 -4.12
CA GLY A 182 3.20 -7.11 -4.31
C GLY A 182 2.30 -6.82 -3.09
N GLY A 183 1.48 -5.78 -3.22
CA GLY A 183 0.41 -5.44 -2.28
C GLY A 183 0.83 -4.79 -0.95
N LYS A 184 2.14 -4.65 -0.69
CA LYS A 184 2.68 -4.05 0.56
C LYS A 184 3.93 -3.24 0.25
N GLY A 185 4.00 -2.02 0.79
CA GLY A 185 5.18 -1.15 0.70
C GLY A 185 4.97 0.15 1.47
N SER A 186 6.06 0.86 1.74
CA SER A 186 6.07 2.19 2.37
C SER A 186 7.16 3.05 1.75
N VAL A 187 6.84 4.31 1.44
CA VAL A 187 7.81 5.29 0.91
C VAL A 187 8.86 5.62 1.97
N VAL A 188 8.45 5.77 3.23
CA VAL A 188 9.36 6.08 4.36
C VAL A 188 10.35 4.94 4.55
N ASN A 189 9.89 3.69 4.56
CA ASN A 189 10.79 2.56 4.74
C ASN A 189 11.69 2.36 3.53
N THR A 190 11.19 2.63 2.32
CA THR A 190 11.99 2.65 1.09
C THR A 190 13.12 3.68 1.19
N PHE A 191 12.82 4.89 1.66
CA PHE A 191 13.83 5.94 1.86
C PHE A 191 14.93 5.48 2.82
N LEU A 192 14.56 4.84 3.94
CA LEU A 192 15.53 4.24 4.86
C LEU A 192 16.36 3.13 4.18
N GLY A 193 15.73 2.29 3.36
CA GLY A 193 16.41 1.27 2.57
C GLY A 193 17.41 1.85 1.57
N VAL A 194 17.06 2.95 0.88
CA VAL A 194 17.97 3.69 -0.01
C VAL A 194 19.18 4.22 0.76
N LEU A 195 18.96 4.79 1.95
CA LEU A 195 20.05 5.27 2.81
C LEU A 195 21.00 4.13 3.22
N ILE A 196 20.46 2.97 3.60
CA ILE A 196 21.26 1.79 3.96
C ILE A 196 22.14 1.34 2.79
N ILE A 197 21.55 1.19 1.59
CA ILE A 197 22.28 0.77 0.40
C ILE A 197 23.32 1.80 -0.02
N ALA A 198 23.00 3.11 0.05
CA ALA A 198 23.95 4.17 -0.28
C ALA A 198 25.17 4.15 0.66
N VAL A 199 24.94 4.07 1.97
CA VAL A 199 26.03 3.97 2.96
C VAL A 199 26.86 2.70 2.76
N LEU A 200 26.22 1.57 2.47
CA LEU A 200 26.92 0.31 2.15
C LEU A 200 27.84 0.49 0.93
N GLN A 201 27.33 1.07 -0.16
CA GLN A 201 28.11 1.27 -1.38
C GLN A 201 29.28 2.24 -1.17
N THR A 202 29.05 3.35 -0.47
CA THR A 202 30.12 4.30 -0.13
C THR A 202 31.15 3.65 0.79
N GLY A 203 30.73 2.88 1.80
CA GLY A 203 31.63 2.16 2.70
C GLY A 203 32.49 1.12 1.96
N LEU A 204 31.88 0.34 1.07
CA LEU A 204 32.60 -0.62 0.22
C LEU A 204 33.61 0.08 -0.71
N ALA A 205 33.26 1.25 -1.24
CA ALA A 205 34.21 2.04 -2.03
C ALA A 205 35.39 2.54 -1.19
N GLN A 206 35.16 2.97 0.06
CA GLN A 206 36.21 3.46 0.96
C GLN A 206 37.22 2.37 1.37
N ILE A 207 36.77 1.13 1.51
CA ILE A 207 37.68 -0.01 1.77
C ILE A 207 38.35 -0.55 0.50
N GLY A 208 38.17 0.12 -0.64
CA GLY A 208 38.79 -0.26 -1.92
C GLY A 208 38.16 -1.48 -2.60
N ALA A 209 36.90 -1.82 -2.28
CA ALA A 209 36.24 -2.96 -2.93
C ALA A 209 36.03 -2.67 -4.43
N SER A 210 36.35 -3.66 -5.25
CA SER A 210 36.16 -3.56 -6.70
C SER A 210 34.67 -3.47 -7.08
N GLU A 211 34.37 -2.87 -8.23
CA GLU A 211 32.97 -2.72 -8.70
C GLU A 211 32.23 -4.07 -8.87
N PRO A 212 32.86 -5.13 -9.42
CA PRO A 212 32.26 -6.47 -9.40
C PRO A 212 31.94 -6.98 -8.00
N THR A 213 32.82 -6.73 -7.02
CA THR A 213 32.60 -7.13 -5.63
C THR A 213 31.38 -6.41 -5.03
N LYS A 214 31.23 -5.11 -5.27
CA LYS A 214 30.05 -4.35 -4.81
C LYS A 214 28.75 -4.90 -5.37
N ARG A 215 28.73 -5.28 -6.65
CA ARG A 215 27.56 -5.91 -7.30
C ARG A 215 27.21 -7.26 -6.69
N VAL A 216 28.21 -8.11 -6.43
CA VAL A 216 28.01 -9.40 -5.75
C VAL A 216 27.43 -9.20 -4.36
N ILE A 217 27.98 -8.27 -3.57
CA ILE A 217 27.46 -7.98 -2.22
C ILE A 217 26.03 -7.45 -2.28
N THR A 218 25.72 -6.56 -3.21
CA THR A 218 24.35 -6.03 -3.40
C THR A 218 23.38 -7.16 -3.78
N GLY A 219 23.80 -8.09 -4.63
CA GLY A 219 23.02 -9.29 -4.96
C GLY A 219 22.75 -10.18 -3.75
N LEU A 220 23.75 -10.40 -2.90
CA LEU A 220 23.58 -11.15 -1.64
C LEU A 220 22.59 -10.47 -0.69
N VAL A 221 22.64 -9.14 -0.60
CA VAL A 221 21.68 -8.35 0.20
C VAL A 221 20.25 -8.56 -0.31
N ILE A 222 20.03 -8.54 -1.63
CA ILE A 222 18.71 -8.82 -2.22
C ILE A 222 18.23 -10.22 -1.84
N ILE A 223 19.07 -11.25 -2.06
CA ILE A 223 18.71 -12.64 -1.74
C ILE A 223 18.32 -12.75 -0.26
N GLY A 224 19.12 -12.19 0.64
CA GLY A 224 18.81 -12.18 2.08
C GLY A 224 17.49 -11.48 2.38
N ALA A 225 17.23 -10.33 1.76
CA ALA A 225 15.99 -9.59 1.94
C ALA A 225 14.77 -10.34 1.39
N VAL A 226 14.88 -11.04 0.25
CA VAL A 226 13.82 -11.89 -0.31
C VAL A 226 13.50 -13.05 0.63
N ILE A 227 14.52 -13.74 1.16
CA ILE A 227 14.34 -14.85 2.10
C ILE A 227 13.58 -14.36 3.34
N LEU A 228 13.97 -13.20 3.87
CA LEU A 228 13.30 -12.57 5.00
C LEU A 228 11.84 -12.20 4.67
N ASP A 229 11.58 -11.65 3.48
CA ASP A 229 10.23 -11.29 3.04
C ASP A 229 9.32 -12.53 2.92
N VAL A 230 9.82 -13.62 2.32
CA VAL A 230 9.11 -14.90 2.22
C VAL A 230 8.82 -15.48 3.61
N TYR A 231 9.80 -15.45 4.52
CA TYR A 231 9.63 -15.94 5.88
C TYR A 231 8.60 -15.12 6.66
N ARG A 232 8.64 -13.79 6.53
CA ARG A 232 7.69 -12.87 7.15
C ARG A 232 6.27 -13.09 6.61
N ASN A 233 6.10 -13.23 5.30
CA ASN A 233 4.79 -13.49 4.68
C ASN A 233 4.23 -14.87 5.06
N ARG A 234 5.06 -15.91 5.24
CA ARG A 234 4.60 -17.23 5.73
C ARG A 234 4.03 -17.18 7.16
N ARG A 235 4.61 -16.37 8.05
CA ARG A 235 4.11 -16.22 9.44
C ARG A 235 2.69 -15.63 9.50
N TYR A 236 2.32 -14.76 8.56
CA TYR A 236 0.95 -14.24 8.45
C TYR A 236 -0.06 -15.25 7.91
N GLY A 237 0.37 -16.27 7.15
CA GLY A 237 -0.51 -17.37 6.70
C GLY A 237 -0.71 -18.48 7.74
N LEU A 238 0.30 -18.72 8.59
CA LEU A 238 0.25 -19.77 9.61
C LEU A 238 -0.66 -19.43 10.80
N GLY A 239 -0.80 -18.15 11.17
CA GLY A 239 -1.77 -17.74 12.20
C GLY A 239 -3.23 -18.05 11.83
N GLY A 240 -3.57 -17.93 10.54
CA GLY A 240 -4.87 -18.29 10.00
C GLY A 240 -5.04 -19.80 9.80
N TYR A 241 -3.99 -20.50 9.36
CA TYR A 241 -4.01 -21.95 9.18
C TYR A 241 -4.12 -22.70 10.51
N PHE A 242 -3.41 -22.28 11.56
CA PHE A 242 -3.60 -22.84 12.92
C PHE A 242 -5.00 -22.56 13.47
N LYS A 243 -5.60 -21.39 13.20
CA LYS A 243 -7.00 -21.10 13.55
C LYS A 243 -8.01 -22.00 12.80
N LYS A 244 -7.71 -22.36 11.55
CA LYS A 244 -8.51 -23.26 10.71
C LYS A 244 -8.33 -24.74 11.08
N VAL A 245 -7.13 -25.13 11.53
CA VAL A 245 -6.75 -26.52 11.84
C VAL A 245 -7.05 -26.89 13.30
N PHE A 246 -6.92 -25.95 14.24
CA PHE A 246 -7.24 -26.16 15.66
C PHE A 246 -8.66 -25.71 16.05
N GLY A 247 -9.59 -25.73 15.09
CA GLY A 247 -11.03 -25.80 15.34
C GLY A 247 -11.57 -24.81 16.39
N TRP A 248 -11.71 -23.53 16.02
CA TRP A 248 -12.72 -22.73 16.69
C TRP A 248 -14.10 -23.23 16.23
N PRO A 249 -14.97 -23.69 17.14
CA PRO A 249 -16.24 -24.29 16.75
C PRO A 249 -17.13 -23.26 16.06
N ALA A 250 -17.74 -23.68 14.95
CA ALA A 250 -18.90 -23.01 14.38
C ALA A 250 -19.96 -22.91 15.48
N ILE A 251 -20.40 -21.70 15.80
CA ILE A 251 -21.52 -21.49 16.73
C ILE A 251 -22.80 -21.83 15.96
N HIS A 252 -23.11 -23.12 15.94
CA HIS A 252 -24.46 -23.65 15.85
C HIS A 252 -24.58 -24.73 16.91
N ASP A 253 -25.26 -24.44 18.02
CA ASP A 253 -26.49 -25.12 18.42
C ASP A 253 -27.07 -24.41 19.64
N GLY A 254 -28.39 -24.29 19.68
CA GLY A 254 -29.15 -23.61 20.71
C GLY A 254 -29.42 -24.47 21.95
N SER A 255 -29.99 -23.82 22.95
CA SER A 255 -31.22 -24.26 23.63
C SER A 255 -31.58 -23.27 24.74
N ASN A 256 -32.89 -22.99 24.80
CA ASN A 256 -33.66 -22.22 25.79
C ASN A 256 -33.57 -20.70 25.78
#